data_AF-A0A1B7MST9-F1
#
_entry.id   AF-A0A1B7MST9-F1
#
_cell.length_a   1.000
_cell.length_b   1.000
_cell.length_c   1.000
_cell.angle_alpha   90.00
_cell.angle_beta   90.00
_cell.angle_gamma   90.00
#
_symmetry.space_group_name_H-M   'P 1'
#
loop_
_entity.id
_entity.type
_entity.pdbx_description
1 polymer ?
#
loop_
_entity_poly.entity_id
_entity_poly.type
_entity_poly.pdbx_seq_one_letter_code
_entity_poly.pdbx_strand_id
1 'polypeptide(L)'
;MSGVDQSTATSATTATFLTALVFNAAVFGIEIAVFTVLRPYFKQIYEPRTQAQTEKDRVKPLESGFLTWPIALFKSDYRDVQQVNGPDAYLFVRFLRMMIRVLLPIWLISWAVLMPVTAVNNSLPGKTGLDRFNYGNIATANQSRYSAHVVLAYLFTFWIYWNIRREMRHFITVRQLHLINPAHSKSVQANTILVTGIPVKYLSEPALSELYSHLPGGIAKVWLNRDLKDLPSIYDRRLAACGKLESAETSLLSTAAKLRRKELKKANGADESFASADPERNVALAERLVPKDQWP
;
A
#
# COMPACT_ATOMS: atom_id res chain seq x y z
N MET A 1 24.25 35.42 -17.65
CA MET A 1 22.97 34.82 -18.08
C MET A 1 23.26 34.06 -19.37
N SER A 2 23.51 32.75 -19.29
CA SER A 2 23.80 31.92 -20.46
C SER A 2 22.53 31.74 -21.26
N GLY A 3 22.53 32.24 -22.49
CA GLY A 3 21.45 32.01 -23.45
C GLY A 3 21.34 30.52 -23.74
N VAL A 4 20.30 29.89 -23.20
CA VAL A 4 19.88 28.57 -23.66
C VAL A 4 19.30 28.79 -25.05
N ASP A 5 20.05 28.40 -26.06
CA ASP A 5 19.65 28.54 -27.45
C ASP A 5 18.46 27.60 -27.73
N GLN A 6 17.32 28.17 -28.12
CA GLN A 6 16.04 27.48 -28.28
C GLN A 6 16.10 26.38 -29.37
N SER A 7 17.14 26.42 -30.20
CA SER A 7 17.45 25.50 -31.29
C SER A 7 17.98 24.14 -30.83
N THR A 8 18.51 24.01 -29.61
CA THR A 8 19.16 22.77 -29.11
C THR A 8 18.23 21.86 -28.31
N ALA A 9 16.95 22.21 -28.16
CA ALA A 9 15.99 21.40 -27.41
C ALA A 9 15.53 20.17 -28.23
N THR A 10 16.13 19.02 -27.96
CA THR A 10 15.73 17.70 -28.49
C THR A 10 14.26 17.45 -28.16
N SER A 11 13.39 17.64 -29.14
CA SER A 11 11.95 17.57 -28.95
C SER A 11 11.49 16.11 -29.15
N ALA A 12 10.71 15.57 -28.22
CA ALA A 12 10.24 14.19 -28.30
C ALA A 12 9.25 14.05 -29.46
N THR A 13 9.59 13.24 -30.46
CA THR A 13 8.74 13.03 -31.64
C THR A 13 7.37 12.49 -31.22
N THR A 14 6.30 13.03 -31.80
CA THR A 14 4.90 12.58 -31.58
C THR A 14 4.74 11.05 -31.71
N ALA A 15 5.51 10.43 -32.61
CA ALA A 15 5.56 8.98 -32.77
C ALA A 15 6.05 8.24 -31.52
N THR A 16 7.14 8.71 -30.90
CA THR A 16 7.68 8.12 -29.66
C THR A 16 6.68 8.22 -28.51
N PHE A 17 5.98 9.36 -28.40
CA PHE A 17 4.91 9.53 -27.42
C PHE A 17 3.76 8.54 -27.65
N LEU A 18 3.31 8.39 -28.90
CA LEU A 18 2.22 7.48 -29.23
C LEU A 18 2.60 6.02 -28.95
N THR A 19 3.79 5.58 -29.35
CA THR A 19 4.28 4.23 -29.08
C THR A 19 4.35 3.97 -27.58
N ALA A 20 4.89 4.92 -26.80
CA ALA A 20 4.94 4.79 -25.35
C ALA A 20 3.54 4.76 -24.72
N LEU A 21 2.61 5.59 -25.19
CA LEU A 21 1.23 5.62 -24.69
C LEU A 21 0.51 4.30 -24.93
N VAL A 22 0.58 3.77 -26.15
CA VAL A 22 -0.06 2.49 -26.51
C VAL A 22 0.55 1.34 -25.71
N PHE A 23 1.88 1.30 -25.61
CA PHE A 23 2.57 0.26 -24.83
C PHE A 23 2.18 0.30 -23.35
N ASN A 24 2.24 1.46 -22.70
CA ASN A 24 1.87 1.58 -21.29
C ASN A 24 0.38 1.33 -21.05
N ALA A 25 -0.50 1.76 -21.95
CA ALA A 25 -1.93 1.47 -21.86
C ALA A 25 -2.21 -0.04 -22.00
N ALA A 26 -1.48 -0.74 -22.87
CA ALA A 26 -1.58 -2.19 -23.02
C ALA A 26 -1.12 -2.91 -21.75
N VAL A 27 0.03 -2.54 -21.20
CA VAL A 27 0.55 -3.09 -19.93
C VAL A 27 -0.45 -2.87 -18.80
N PHE A 28 -0.94 -1.63 -18.63
CA PHE A 28 -1.96 -1.31 -17.63
C PHE A 28 -3.24 -2.14 -17.80
N GLY A 29 -3.70 -2.33 -19.04
CA GLY A 29 -4.87 -3.17 -19.34
C GLY A 29 -4.65 -4.64 -18.95
N ILE A 30 -3.47 -5.18 -19.22
CA ILE A 30 -3.09 -6.56 -18.84
C ILE A 30 -3.02 -6.69 -17.31
N GLU A 31 -2.37 -5.77 -16.61
CA GLU A 31 -2.27 -5.79 -15.16
C GLU A 31 -3.65 -5.72 -14.49
N ILE A 32 -4.54 -4.84 -14.97
CA ILE A 32 -5.92 -4.75 -14.48
C ILE A 32 -6.67 -6.05 -14.75
N ALA A 33 -6.51 -6.66 -15.93
CA ALA A 33 -7.16 -7.93 -16.27
C ALA A 33 -6.66 -9.08 -15.39
N VAL A 34 -5.35 -9.17 -15.15
CA VAL A 34 -4.77 -10.15 -14.24
C VAL A 34 -5.29 -9.94 -12.82
N PHE A 35 -5.34 -8.70 -12.35
CA PHE A 35 -5.89 -8.36 -11.04
C PHE A 35 -7.36 -8.73 -10.91
N THR A 36 -8.20 -8.45 -11.91
CA THR A 36 -9.64 -8.77 -11.88
C THR A 36 -9.90 -10.28 -11.84
N VAL A 37 -9.04 -11.09 -12.48
CA VAL A 37 -9.13 -12.56 -12.46
C VAL A 37 -8.57 -13.15 -11.16
N LEU A 38 -7.44 -12.64 -10.66
CA LEU A 38 -6.79 -13.19 -9.47
C LEU A 38 -7.50 -12.83 -8.16
N ARG A 39 -8.09 -11.63 -8.07
CA ARG A 39 -8.78 -11.14 -6.88
C ARG A 39 -9.82 -12.11 -6.30
N PRO A 40 -10.79 -12.65 -7.07
CA PRO A 40 -11.80 -13.58 -6.54
C PRO A 40 -11.23 -14.96 -6.19
N TYR A 41 -10.11 -15.38 -6.79
CA TYR A 41 -9.49 -16.67 -6.55
C TYR A 41 -8.65 -16.66 -5.25
N PHE A 42 -7.86 -15.60 -5.02
CA PHE A 42 -6.97 -15.47 -3.86
C PHE A 42 -7.51 -14.50 -2.79
N LYS A 43 -8.71 -14.75 -2.26
CA LYS A 43 -9.36 -13.88 -1.27
C LYS A 43 -8.55 -13.67 0.01
N GLN A 44 -7.76 -14.65 0.43
CA GLN A 44 -6.90 -14.53 1.62
C GLN A 44 -5.81 -13.45 1.45
N ILE A 45 -5.34 -13.23 0.22
CA ILE A 45 -4.30 -12.25 -0.10
C ILE A 45 -4.93 -10.87 -0.35
N TYR A 46 -5.98 -10.82 -1.17
CA TYR A 46 -6.57 -9.57 -1.63
C TYR A 46 -7.66 -9.01 -0.70
N GLU A 47 -8.29 -9.83 0.14
CA GLU A 47 -9.35 -9.44 1.07
C GLU A 47 -9.16 -10.06 2.48
N PRO A 48 -7.98 -9.96 3.11
CA PRO A 48 -7.72 -10.62 4.39
C PRO A 48 -8.68 -10.16 5.50
N ARG A 49 -9.11 -8.90 5.47
CA ARG A 49 -10.03 -8.30 6.47
C ARG A 49 -11.49 -8.71 6.29
N THR A 50 -11.89 -9.23 5.13
CA THR A 50 -13.24 -9.85 4.98
C THR A 50 -13.27 -11.24 5.59
N GLN A 51 -12.09 -11.84 5.82
CA GLN A 51 -11.91 -13.15 6.43
C GLN A 51 -11.41 -13.09 7.87
N ALA A 52 -11.50 -11.91 8.52
CA ALA A 52 -11.17 -11.79 9.93
C ALA A 52 -11.95 -12.82 10.77
N GLN A 53 -11.26 -13.44 11.72
CA GLN A 53 -11.82 -14.49 12.58
C GLN A 53 -12.92 -13.95 13.49
N THR A 54 -12.76 -12.71 13.97
CA THR A 54 -13.73 -12.01 14.81
C THR A 54 -14.77 -11.30 13.93
N GLU A 55 -16.05 -11.57 14.15
CA GLU A 55 -17.15 -10.97 13.40
C GLU A 55 -17.19 -9.43 13.52
N LYS A 56 -16.74 -8.89 14.66
CA LYS A 56 -16.65 -7.44 14.92
C LYS A 56 -15.63 -6.71 14.04
N ASP A 57 -14.60 -7.42 13.59
CA ASP A 57 -13.51 -6.87 12.76
C ASP A 57 -13.72 -7.19 11.27
N ARG A 58 -14.80 -7.91 10.94
CA ARG A 58 -15.09 -8.37 9.58
C ARG A 58 -15.70 -7.24 8.76
N VAL A 59 -15.02 -6.90 7.66
CA VAL A 59 -15.50 -5.90 6.70
C VAL A 59 -16.41 -6.58 5.68
N LYS A 60 -17.46 -5.87 5.25
CA LYS A 60 -18.33 -6.36 4.17
C LYS A 60 -17.50 -6.63 2.91
N PRO A 61 -17.62 -7.80 2.28
CA PRO A 61 -16.93 -8.07 1.03
C PRO A 61 -17.46 -7.13 -0.07
N LEU A 62 -16.55 -6.74 -0.95
CA LEU A 62 -16.89 -6.03 -2.19
C LEU A 62 -17.70 -6.97 -3.10
N GLU A 63 -18.58 -6.41 -3.93
CA GLU A 63 -19.45 -7.18 -4.83
C GLU A 63 -18.64 -8.18 -5.69
N SER A 64 -19.20 -9.37 -5.89
CA SER A 64 -18.52 -10.53 -6.50
C SER A 64 -18.38 -10.48 -8.02
N GLY A 65 -18.74 -9.37 -8.67
CA GLY A 65 -18.60 -9.21 -10.12
C GLY A 65 -17.17 -8.90 -10.55
N PHE A 66 -16.73 -9.47 -11.67
CA PHE A 66 -15.38 -9.28 -12.20
C PHE A 66 -15.04 -7.80 -12.52
N LEU A 67 -16.03 -7.01 -12.91
CA LEU A 67 -15.89 -5.57 -13.22
C LEU A 67 -16.73 -4.66 -12.32
N THR A 68 -17.34 -5.18 -11.26
CA THR A 68 -18.16 -4.35 -10.35
C THR A 68 -17.30 -3.60 -9.33
N TRP A 69 -16.06 -4.06 -9.08
CA TRP A 69 -15.18 -3.46 -8.08
C TRP A 69 -14.80 -1.99 -8.31
N PRO A 70 -14.56 -1.48 -9.53
CA PRO A 70 -14.26 -0.06 -9.71
C PRO A 70 -15.48 0.81 -9.42
N ILE A 71 -16.69 0.33 -9.77
CA ILE A 71 -17.95 1.01 -9.49
C ILE A 71 -18.24 0.98 -7.99
N ALA A 72 -18.05 -0.17 -7.34
CA ALA A 72 -18.17 -0.30 -5.90
C ALA A 72 -17.19 0.62 -5.16
N LEU A 73 -15.95 0.75 -5.65
CA LEU A 73 -14.95 1.66 -5.10
C LEU A 73 -15.32 3.13 -5.33
N PHE A 74 -15.93 3.47 -6.46
CA PHE A 74 -16.39 4.83 -6.73
C PHE A 74 -17.60 5.22 -5.85
N LYS A 75 -18.49 4.27 -5.57
CA LYS A 75 -19.68 4.45 -4.73
C LYS A 75 -19.39 4.39 -3.23
N SER A 76 -18.27 3.82 -2.81
CA SER A 76 -17.97 3.64 -1.39
C SER A 76 -17.72 4.98 -0.69
N ASP A 77 -18.18 5.10 0.55
CA ASP A 77 -17.84 6.25 1.38
C ASP A 77 -16.40 6.10 1.88
N TYR A 78 -15.57 7.09 1.57
CA TYR A 78 -14.19 7.14 2.04
C TYR A 78 -14.10 7.34 3.56
N ARG A 79 -15.18 7.74 4.23
CA ARG A 79 -15.25 7.87 5.69
C ARG A 79 -15.21 6.50 6.39
N ASP A 80 -15.72 5.45 5.75
CA ASP A 80 -15.71 4.09 6.28
C ASP A 80 -14.28 3.56 6.42
N VAL A 81 -13.37 4.03 5.55
CA VAL A 81 -11.93 3.70 5.60
C VAL A 81 -11.32 4.08 6.95
N GLN A 82 -11.79 5.17 7.58
CA GLN A 82 -11.26 5.62 8.87
C GLN A 82 -11.54 4.63 9.99
N GLN A 83 -12.71 3.99 9.98
CA GLN A 83 -13.12 3.04 11.02
C GLN A 83 -12.40 1.69 10.86
N VAL A 84 -12.19 1.27 9.62
CA VAL A 84 -11.63 -0.06 9.30
C VAL A 84 -10.10 -0.07 9.26
N ASN A 85 -9.49 0.91 8.60
CA ASN A 85 -8.04 0.95 8.36
C ASN A 85 -7.32 1.98 9.24
N GLY A 86 -8.06 2.76 10.03
CA GLY A 86 -7.52 3.80 10.89
C GLY A 86 -7.36 5.16 10.20
N PRO A 87 -6.90 6.17 10.97
CA PRO A 87 -6.82 7.55 10.50
C PRO A 87 -5.77 7.75 9.40
N ASP A 88 -4.68 6.98 9.41
CA ASP A 88 -3.60 7.14 8.43
C ASP A 88 -4.05 6.78 7.01
N ALA A 89 -4.67 5.61 6.83
CA ALA A 89 -5.25 5.20 5.56
C ALA A 89 -6.34 6.18 5.07
N TYR A 90 -7.18 6.69 5.98
CA TYR A 90 -8.16 7.72 5.65
C TYR A 90 -7.50 9.00 5.11
N LEU A 91 -6.43 9.46 5.76
CA LEU A 91 -5.69 10.65 5.32
C LEU A 91 -4.97 10.43 3.99
N PHE A 92 -4.45 9.22 3.73
CA PHE A 92 -3.87 8.86 2.44
C PHE A 92 -4.90 8.92 1.30
N VAL A 93 -6.08 8.33 1.48
CA VAL A 93 -7.17 8.42 0.49
C VAL A 93 -7.57 9.88 0.26
N ARG A 94 -7.62 10.68 1.32
CA ARG A 94 -7.96 12.09 1.22
C ARG A 94 -6.88 12.92 0.53
N PHE A 95 -5.61 12.59 0.73
CA PHE A 95 -4.49 13.15 -0.01
C PHE A 95 -4.62 12.89 -1.52
N LEU A 96 -4.89 11.64 -1.93
CA LEU A 96 -5.12 11.31 -3.35
C LEU A 96 -6.30 12.10 -3.93
N ARG A 97 -7.39 12.22 -3.18
CA ARG A 97 -8.55 13.03 -3.59
C ARG A 97 -8.24 14.52 -3.67
N MET A 98 -7.42 15.05 -2.76
CA MET A 98 -6.93 16.43 -2.82
C MET A 98 -6.08 16.65 -4.07
N MET A 99 -5.22 15.70 -4.41
CA MET A 99 -4.41 15.73 -5.64
C MET A 99 -5.30 15.82 -6.89
N ILE A 100 -6.35 15.00 -7.00
CA ILE A 100 -7.32 15.07 -8.11
C ILE A 100 -8.05 16.43 -8.13
N ARG A 101 -8.51 16.93 -6.97
CA ARG A 101 -9.19 18.23 -6.85
C ARG A 101 -8.29 19.41 -7.24
N VAL A 102 -6.99 19.30 -7.02
CA VAL A 102 -6.01 20.33 -7.38
C VAL A 102 -5.67 20.23 -8.87
N LEU A 103 -5.33 19.03 -9.35
CA LEU A 103 -4.82 18.82 -10.70
C LEU A 103 -5.89 18.93 -11.79
N LEU A 104 -7.12 18.48 -11.54
CA LEU A 104 -8.17 18.44 -12.57
C LEU A 104 -8.56 19.86 -13.07
N PRO A 105 -8.81 20.86 -12.20
CA PRO A 105 -9.05 22.23 -12.64
C PRO A 105 -7.83 22.86 -13.31
N ILE A 106 -6.62 22.63 -12.77
CA ILE A 106 -5.37 23.13 -13.38
C ILE A 106 -5.24 22.58 -14.79
N TRP A 107 -5.48 21.29 -15.00
CA TRP A 107 -5.40 20.63 -16.29
C TRP A 107 -6.41 21.23 -17.29
N LEU A 108 -7.68 21.35 -16.89
CA LEU A 108 -8.72 21.94 -17.74
C LEU A 108 -8.43 23.39 -18.14
N ILE A 109 -8.05 24.24 -17.17
CA ILE A 109 -7.75 25.66 -17.43
C ILE A 109 -6.47 25.79 -18.27
N SER A 110 -5.45 24.98 -17.97
CA SER A 110 -4.20 24.96 -18.76
C SER A 110 -4.49 24.59 -20.21
N TRP A 111 -5.31 23.57 -20.46
CA TRP A 111 -5.65 23.18 -21.82
C TRP A 111 -6.49 24.24 -22.53
N ALA A 112 -7.49 24.81 -21.85
CA ALA A 112 -8.36 25.83 -22.42
C ALA A 112 -7.61 27.12 -22.78
N VAL A 113 -6.60 27.52 -21.99
CA VAL A 113 -5.91 28.81 -22.15
C VAL A 113 -4.52 28.66 -22.80
N LEU A 114 -3.68 27.75 -22.32
CA LEU A 114 -2.29 27.64 -22.80
C LEU A 114 -2.22 27.03 -24.20
N MET A 115 -3.04 26.02 -24.52
CA MET A 115 -2.98 25.38 -25.83
C MET A 115 -3.27 26.37 -26.98
N PRO A 116 -4.31 27.22 -26.93
CA PRO A 116 -4.50 28.25 -27.96
C PRO A 116 -3.39 29.31 -27.96
N VAL A 117 -2.95 29.75 -26.78
CA VAL A 117 -1.93 30.82 -26.64
C VAL A 117 -0.60 30.42 -27.27
N THR A 118 -0.18 29.16 -27.12
CA THR A 118 1.07 28.65 -27.70
C THR A 118 0.93 28.25 -29.17
N ALA A 119 -0.23 27.76 -29.61
CA ALA A 119 -0.39 27.17 -30.94
C ALA A 119 -0.91 28.13 -32.04
N VAL A 120 -1.81 29.06 -31.72
CA VAL A 120 -2.52 29.86 -32.74
C VAL A 120 -1.63 30.99 -33.25
N ASN A 121 -1.41 31.12 -34.55
CA ASN A 121 -0.60 32.18 -35.18
C ASN A 121 0.86 32.26 -34.65
N ASN A 122 1.39 31.12 -34.19
CA ASN A 122 2.78 30.95 -33.78
C ASN A 122 3.35 29.80 -34.60
N SER A 123 4.07 30.13 -35.67
CA SER A 123 4.62 29.13 -36.59
C SER A 123 6.12 29.35 -36.70
N LEU A 124 6.88 28.96 -35.67
CA LEU A 124 8.31 28.75 -35.85
C LEU A 124 8.51 27.54 -36.79
N PRO A 125 9.33 27.67 -37.85
CA PRO A 125 9.61 26.55 -38.73
C PRO A 125 10.26 25.41 -37.93
N GLY A 126 9.78 24.17 -38.14
CA GLY A 126 10.32 22.96 -37.51
C GLY A 126 9.61 22.48 -36.24
N LYS A 127 8.60 23.19 -35.72
CA LYS A 127 7.80 22.76 -34.54
C LYS A 127 6.44 22.23 -34.98
N THR A 128 6.31 20.92 -35.14
CA THR A 128 5.07 20.24 -35.57
C THR A 128 4.56 19.26 -34.51
N GLY A 129 3.30 18.82 -34.63
CA GLY A 129 2.71 17.86 -33.68
C GLY A 129 2.54 18.42 -32.27
N LEU A 130 3.08 17.72 -31.26
CA LEU A 130 3.04 18.10 -29.84
C LEU A 130 3.91 19.33 -29.53
N ASP A 131 4.95 19.59 -30.34
CA ASP A 131 5.89 20.68 -30.08
C ASP A 131 5.26 22.07 -30.22
N ARG A 132 4.11 22.19 -30.90
CA ARG A 132 3.36 23.45 -31.01
C ARG A 132 2.80 23.93 -29.67
N PHE A 133 2.61 23.01 -28.72
CA PHE A 133 2.02 23.31 -27.41
C PHE A 133 3.09 23.64 -26.36
N ASN A 134 4.36 23.57 -26.73
CA ASN A 134 5.46 23.94 -25.85
C ASN A 134 5.58 25.47 -25.76
N TYR A 135 5.96 25.97 -24.58
CA TYR A 135 6.35 27.36 -24.34
C TYR A 135 7.37 27.87 -25.38
N GLY A 136 8.25 26.98 -25.85
CA GLY A 136 9.24 27.25 -26.90
C GLY A 136 8.69 27.41 -28.32
N ASN A 137 7.37 27.37 -28.55
CA ASN A 137 6.77 27.70 -29.87
C ASN A 137 6.40 29.18 -30.01
N ILE A 138 6.51 29.99 -28.95
CA ILE A 138 6.14 31.41 -29.02
C ILE A 138 7.23 32.19 -29.76
N ALA A 139 6.85 32.85 -30.85
CA ALA A 139 7.75 33.67 -31.67
C ALA A 139 8.19 34.94 -30.94
N THR A 140 9.39 35.43 -31.25
CA THR A 140 9.95 36.68 -30.70
C THR A 140 9.07 37.91 -30.96
N ALA A 141 8.27 37.91 -32.03
CA ALA A 141 7.30 38.95 -32.32
C ALA A 141 6.08 38.95 -31.36
N ASN A 142 5.76 37.82 -30.72
CA ASN A 142 4.57 37.61 -29.89
C ASN A 142 4.91 37.40 -28.40
N GLN A 143 5.96 38.05 -27.88
CA GLN A 143 6.42 37.89 -26.50
C GLN A 143 5.36 38.23 -25.44
N SER A 144 4.40 39.10 -25.74
CA SER A 144 3.31 39.46 -24.81
C SER A 144 2.49 38.24 -24.35
N ARG A 145 2.47 37.15 -25.13
CA ARG A 145 1.77 35.90 -24.81
C ARG A 145 2.37 35.13 -23.63
N TYR A 146 3.63 35.39 -23.29
CA TYR A 146 4.25 34.81 -22.09
C TYR A 146 3.58 35.30 -20.80
N SER A 147 2.92 36.46 -20.82
CA SER A 147 2.13 36.96 -19.68
C SER A 147 1.07 35.96 -19.22
N ALA A 148 0.43 35.22 -20.15
CA ALA A 148 -0.58 34.22 -19.80
C ALA A 148 0.00 33.07 -18.95
N HIS A 149 1.24 32.66 -19.21
CA HIS A 149 1.91 31.61 -18.42
C HIS A 149 2.21 32.11 -17.01
N VAL A 150 2.70 33.35 -16.88
CA VAL A 150 2.98 33.96 -15.57
C VAL A 150 1.70 34.14 -14.75
N VAL A 151 0.64 34.68 -15.36
CA VAL A 151 -0.66 34.87 -14.70
C VAL A 151 -1.22 33.53 -14.21
N LEU A 152 -1.23 32.50 -15.06
CA LEU A 152 -1.69 31.18 -14.67
C LEU A 152 -0.80 30.52 -13.62
N ALA A 153 0.52 30.74 -13.66
CA ALA A 153 1.43 30.22 -12.63
C ALA A 153 1.07 30.79 -11.24
N TYR A 154 0.81 32.10 -11.13
CA TYR A 154 0.37 32.70 -9.86
C TYR A 154 -1.01 32.21 -9.43
N LEU A 155 -1.96 32.10 -10.36
CA LEU A 155 -3.32 31.60 -10.09
C LEU A 155 -3.29 30.15 -9.58
N PHE A 156 -2.55 29.27 -10.26
CA PHE A 156 -2.40 27.87 -9.87
C PHE A 156 -1.65 27.74 -8.54
N THR A 157 -0.61 28.54 -8.31
CA THR A 157 0.10 28.57 -7.03
C THR A 157 -0.84 28.93 -5.89
N PHE A 158 -1.65 29.99 -6.05
CA PHE A 158 -2.67 30.37 -5.07
C PHE A 158 -3.70 29.25 -4.84
N TRP A 159 -4.21 28.63 -5.91
CA TRP A 159 -5.15 27.52 -5.85
C TRP A 159 -4.59 26.31 -5.07
N ILE A 160 -3.34 25.95 -5.33
CA ILE A 160 -2.63 24.88 -4.62
C ILE A 160 -2.51 25.23 -3.14
N TYR A 161 -2.01 26.42 -2.80
CA TYR A 161 -1.88 26.85 -1.40
C TYR A 161 -3.22 26.87 -0.67
N TRP A 162 -4.28 27.35 -1.32
CA TRP A 162 -5.63 27.37 -0.74
C TRP A 162 -6.14 25.95 -0.41
N ASN A 163 -5.97 25.00 -1.34
CA ASN A 163 -6.35 23.61 -1.11
C ASN A 163 -5.51 22.95 -0.01
N ILE A 164 -4.19 23.14 -0.01
CA ILE A 164 -3.29 22.63 1.04
C ILE A 164 -3.70 23.20 2.41
N ARG A 165 -3.96 24.50 2.51
CA ARG A 165 -4.41 25.13 3.78
C ARG A 165 -5.75 24.60 4.26
N ARG A 166 -6.69 24.33 3.35
CA ARG A 166 -7.97 23.70 3.70
C ARG A 166 -7.77 22.27 4.23
N GLU A 167 -6.92 21.49 3.57
CA GLU A 167 -6.68 20.10 3.92
C GLU A 167 -5.87 19.95 5.20
N MET A 168 -4.86 20.80 5.40
CA MET A 168 -4.06 20.82 6.62
C MET A 168 -4.89 21.16 7.86
N ARG A 169 -5.87 22.09 7.74
CA ARG A 169 -6.82 22.38 8.84
C ARG A 169 -7.62 21.14 9.21
N HIS A 170 -8.13 20.40 8.21
CA HIS A 170 -8.85 19.15 8.45
C HIS A 170 -7.97 18.08 9.09
N PHE A 171 -6.74 17.91 8.61
CA PHE A 171 -5.76 16.99 9.18
C PHE A 171 -5.53 17.25 10.67
N ILE A 172 -5.35 18.52 11.07
CA ILE A 172 -5.15 18.90 12.48
C ILE A 172 -6.35 18.45 13.32
N THR A 173 -7.58 18.74 12.88
CA THR A 173 -8.80 18.34 13.59
C THR A 173 -8.92 16.83 13.73
N VAL A 174 -8.70 16.07 12.65
CA VAL A 174 -8.77 14.59 12.69
C VAL A 174 -7.70 14.02 13.61
N ARG A 175 -6.49 14.56 13.55
CA ARG A 175 -5.39 14.13 14.43
C ARG A 175 -5.74 14.38 15.90
N GLN A 176 -6.25 15.56 16.23
CA GLN A 176 -6.66 15.87 17.60
C GLN A 176 -7.78 14.94 18.08
N LEU A 177 -8.80 14.70 17.25
CA LEU A 177 -9.88 13.76 17.57
C LEU A 177 -9.36 12.33 17.78
N HIS A 178 -8.38 11.90 16.98
CA HIS A 178 -7.77 10.58 17.15
C HIS A 178 -6.98 10.47 18.45
N LEU A 179 -6.18 11.48 18.80
CA LEU A 179 -5.37 11.48 20.02
C LEU A 179 -6.22 11.53 21.30
N ILE A 180 -7.37 12.20 21.26
CA ILE A 180 -8.31 12.30 22.40
C ILE A 180 -9.16 11.02 22.54
N ASN A 181 -9.28 10.21 21.50
CA ASN A 181 -10.12 9.02 21.54
C ASN A 181 -9.66 8.05 22.65
N PRO A 182 -10.55 7.64 23.59
CA PRO A 182 -10.21 6.72 24.67
C PRO A 182 -9.58 5.40 24.20
N ALA A 183 -9.94 4.89 23.03
CA ALA A 183 -9.36 3.67 22.46
C ALA A 183 -7.86 3.84 22.15
N HIS A 184 -7.46 5.02 21.67
CA HIS A 184 -6.05 5.32 21.41
C HIS A 184 -5.33 5.78 22.67
N SER A 185 -5.93 6.68 23.46
CA SER A 185 -5.32 7.21 24.68
C SER A 185 -5.03 6.14 25.73
N LYS A 186 -5.84 5.07 25.81
CA LYS A 186 -5.58 3.93 26.70
C LYS A 186 -4.62 2.89 26.10
N SER A 187 -4.21 3.04 24.85
CA SER A 187 -3.32 2.08 24.20
C SER A 187 -1.93 2.10 24.82
N VAL A 188 -1.23 0.96 24.75
CA VAL A 188 0.16 0.85 25.23
C VAL A 188 1.07 1.81 24.45
N GLN A 189 0.80 2.00 23.15
CA GLN A 189 1.58 2.89 22.29
C GLN A 189 1.47 4.36 22.71
N ALA A 190 0.30 4.83 23.14
CA ALA A 190 0.11 6.20 23.59
C ALA A 190 0.70 6.47 24.99
N ASN A 191 0.80 5.44 25.83
CA ASN A 191 1.25 5.55 27.22
C ASN A 191 2.70 5.09 27.45
N THR A 192 3.41 4.65 26.41
CA THR A 192 4.81 4.21 26.50
C THR A 192 5.73 5.28 25.94
N ILE A 193 6.71 5.70 26.73
CA ILE A 193 7.75 6.63 26.30
C ILE A 193 9.09 5.90 26.13
N LEU A 194 9.86 6.30 25.12
CA LEU A 194 11.23 5.84 24.95
C LEU A 194 12.19 6.86 25.57
N VAL A 195 12.89 6.46 26.62
CA VAL A 195 13.92 7.28 27.27
C VAL A 195 15.29 6.83 26.78
N THR A 196 16.07 7.76 26.26
CA THR A 196 17.43 7.49 25.75
C THR A 196 18.47 8.27 26.56
N GLY A 197 19.73 7.82 26.54
CA GLY A 197 20.83 8.51 27.22
C GLY A 197 20.84 8.36 28.75
N ILE A 198 20.35 7.24 29.29
CA ILE A 198 20.30 6.99 30.72
C ILE A 198 21.72 6.70 31.25
N PRO A 199 22.22 7.43 32.26
CA PRO A 199 23.50 7.12 32.90
C PRO A 199 23.49 5.72 33.55
N VAL A 200 24.62 5.02 33.54
CA VAL A 200 24.75 3.64 34.06
C VAL A 200 24.23 3.50 35.49
N LYS A 201 24.42 4.51 36.34
CA LYS A 201 23.90 4.55 37.71
C LYS A 201 22.38 4.43 37.84
N TYR A 202 21.62 4.85 36.82
CA TYR A 202 20.16 4.78 36.78
C TYR A 202 19.66 3.71 35.80
N LEU A 203 20.54 2.85 35.25
CA LEU A 203 20.17 1.79 34.31
C LEU A 203 19.64 0.54 35.03
N SER A 204 18.73 0.72 35.98
CA SER A 204 18.04 -0.36 36.66
C SER A 204 16.55 -0.04 36.79
N GLU A 205 15.72 -1.08 36.76
CA GLU A 205 14.26 -0.93 36.89
C GLU A 205 13.85 -0.22 38.20
N PRO A 206 14.42 -0.56 39.37
CA PRO A 206 14.10 0.15 40.62
C PRO A 206 14.52 1.63 40.58
N ALA A 207 15.72 1.94 40.09
CA ALA A 207 16.22 3.31 40.05
C ALA A 207 15.42 4.19 39.07
N LEU A 208 15.00 3.65 37.93
CA LEU A 208 14.09 4.36 37.01
C LEU A 208 12.70 4.53 37.62
N SER A 209 12.21 3.51 38.33
CA SER A 209 10.92 3.58 39.01
C SER A 209 10.91 4.68 40.07
N GLU A 210 11.98 4.76 40.88
CA GLU A 210 12.16 5.81 41.88
C GLU A 210 12.29 7.19 41.24
N LEU A 211 13.14 7.33 40.22
CA LEU A 211 13.36 8.60 39.51
C LEU A 211 12.06 9.19 38.96
N TYR A 212 11.21 8.35 38.37
CA TYR A 212 9.96 8.78 37.75
C TYR A 212 8.75 8.70 38.69
N SER A 213 8.91 8.24 39.94
CA SER A 213 7.84 8.17 40.95
C SER A 213 7.26 9.56 41.29
N HIS A 214 8.05 10.61 41.10
CA HIS A 214 7.63 12.00 41.31
C HIS A 214 6.71 12.53 40.20
N LEU A 215 6.55 11.83 39.07
CA LEU A 215 5.67 12.26 37.99
C LEU A 215 4.20 11.89 38.28
N PRO A 216 3.25 12.77 37.97
CA PRO A 216 1.83 12.48 38.13
C PRO A 216 1.42 11.34 37.19
N GLY A 217 0.64 10.38 37.72
CA GLY A 217 0.17 9.20 36.99
C GLY A 217 0.95 7.92 37.26
N GLY A 218 2.15 8.04 37.87
CA GLY A 218 2.98 6.89 38.22
C GLY A 218 3.45 6.08 37.01
N ILE A 219 4.13 4.97 37.29
CA ILE A 219 4.74 4.11 36.27
C ILE A 219 4.05 2.76 36.34
N ALA A 220 3.49 2.31 35.23
CA ALA A 220 2.89 0.98 35.15
C ALA A 220 3.96 -0.12 35.09
N LYS A 221 4.99 0.07 34.24
CA LYS A 221 6.08 -0.89 34.06
C LYS A 221 7.28 -0.24 33.38
N VAL A 222 8.49 -0.65 33.78
CA VAL A 222 9.74 -0.26 33.10
C VAL A 222 10.25 -1.43 32.27
N TRP A 223 10.64 -1.16 31.02
CA TRP A 223 11.27 -2.15 30.15
C TRP A 223 12.67 -1.67 29.80
N LEU A 224 13.68 -2.39 30.29
CA LEU A 224 15.07 -2.12 29.92
C LEU A 224 15.39 -2.78 28.58
N ASN A 225 15.78 -1.97 27.59
CA ASN A 225 16.32 -2.49 26.35
C ASN A 225 17.71 -3.09 26.64
N ARG A 226 17.86 -4.40 26.39
CA ARG A 226 19.11 -5.13 26.66
C ARG A 226 19.81 -5.41 25.34
N ASP A 227 21.14 -5.39 25.36
CA ASP A 227 21.92 -5.95 24.27
C ASP A 227 21.73 -7.47 24.25
N LEU A 228 21.06 -7.96 23.20
CA LEU A 228 20.71 -9.36 23.02
C LEU A 228 21.86 -10.18 22.41
N LYS A 229 22.95 -9.54 21.96
CA LYS A 229 24.10 -10.18 21.30
C LYS A 229 23.66 -11.19 20.23
N ASP A 230 23.97 -12.47 20.42
CA ASP A 230 23.70 -13.55 19.48
C ASP A 230 22.28 -14.15 19.60
N LEU A 231 21.46 -13.72 20.58
CA LEU A 231 20.14 -14.29 20.78
C LEU A 231 19.21 -14.16 19.56
N PRO A 232 19.17 -13.02 18.83
CA PRO A 232 18.34 -12.90 17.63
C PRO A 232 18.76 -13.89 16.54
N SER A 233 20.06 -14.10 16.33
CA SER A 233 20.54 -15.03 15.31
C SER A 233 20.23 -16.49 15.66
N ILE A 234 20.31 -16.85 16.95
CA ILE A 234 19.88 -18.17 17.44
C ILE A 234 18.36 -18.34 17.25
N TYR A 235 17.58 -17.31 17.52
CA TYR A 235 16.13 -17.32 17.31
C TYR A 235 15.76 -17.49 15.84
N ASP A 236 16.41 -16.75 14.94
CA ASP A 236 16.19 -16.86 13.49
C ASP A 236 16.61 -18.24 12.97
N ARG A 237 17.73 -18.79 13.47
CA ARG A 237 18.15 -20.16 13.16
C ARG A 237 17.12 -21.19 13.64
N ARG A 238 16.53 -20.99 14.82
CA ARG A 238 15.45 -21.83 15.33
C ARG A 238 14.22 -21.74 14.43
N LEU A 239 13.79 -20.53 14.05
CA LEU A 239 12.66 -20.35 13.13
C LEU A 239 12.90 -21.03 11.78
N ALA A 240 14.11 -20.90 11.23
CA ALA A 240 14.49 -21.57 10.00
C ALA A 240 14.48 -23.11 10.14
N ALA A 241 14.95 -23.65 11.27
CA ALA A 241 14.90 -25.08 11.55
C ALA A 241 13.46 -25.58 11.73
N CYS A 242 12.60 -24.83 12.44
CA CYS A 242 11.18 -25.12 12.57
C CYS A 242 10.49 -25.11 11.19
N GLY A 243 10.73 -24.10 10.35
CA GLY A 243 10.16 -24.06 9.00
C GLY A 243 10.61 -25.22 8.10
N LYS A 244 11.86 -25.69 8.25
CA LYS A 244 12.34 -26.90 7.56
C LYS A 244 11.61 -28.15 8.06
N LEU A 245 11.43 -28.29 9.38
CA LEU A 245 10.73 -29.41 9.97
C LEU A 245 9.24 -29.43 9.57
N GLU A 246 8.57 -28.28 9.63
CA GLU A 246 7.16 -28.14 9.18
C GLU A 246 7.00 -28.48 7.69
N SER A 247 7.93 -28.04 6.84
CA SER A 247 7.93 -28.38 5.41
C SER A 247 8.14 -29.88 5.18
N ALA A 248 9.03 -30.52 5.93
CA ALA A 248 9.28 -31.96 5.84
C ALA A 248 8.05 -32.77 6.31
N GLU A 249 7.48 -32.40 7.45
CA GLU A 249 6.27 -33.02 8.00
C GLU A 249 5.07 -32.85 7.06
N THR A 250 4.86 -31.64 6.51
CA THR A 250 3.79 -31.37 5.53
C THR A 250 3.99 -32.19 4.25
N SER A 251 5.23 -32.36 3.78
CA SER A 251 5.55 -33.21 2.63
C SER A 251 5.24 -34.68 2.89
N LEU A 252 5.61 -35.18 4.08
CA LEU A 252 5.29 -36.54 4.53
C LEU A 252 3.78 -36.76 4.58
N LEU A 253 3.03 -35.86 5.24
CA LEU A 253 1.58 -35.91 5.34
C LEU A 253 0.90 -35.85 3.97
N SER A 254 1.37 -34.95 3.07
CA SER A 254 0.87 -34.85 1.69
C SER A 254 1.07 -36.16 0.92
N THR A 255 2.22 -36.81 1.10
CA THR A 255 2.54 -38.08 0.46
C THR A 255 1.68 -39.22 1.00
N ALA A 256 1.52 -39.32 2.32
CA ALA A 256 0.62 -40.27 2.98
C ALA A 256 -0.83 -40.11 2.49
N ALA A 257 -1.33 -38.87 2.43
CA ALA A 257 -2.68 -38.56 1.95
C ALA A 257 -2.87 -38.93 0.47
N LYS A 258 -1.86 -38.70 -0.39
CA LYS A 258 -1.90 -39.10 -1.80
C LYS A 258 -1.95 -40.62 -1.97
N LEU A 259 -1.14 -41.37 -1.22
CA LEU A 259 -1.11 -42.84 -1.26
C LEU A 259 -2.45 -43.41 -0.80
N ARG A 260 -2.97 -42.94 0.33
CA ARG A 260 -4.29 -43.34 0.85
C ARG A 260 -5.42 -43.05 -0.13
N ARG A 261 -5.40 -41.87 -0.79
CA ARG A 261 -6.41 -41.52 -1.80
C ARG A 261 -6.35 -42.45 -3.02
N LYS A 262 -5.17 -42.97 -3.38
CA LYS A 262 -5.02 -43.98 -4.44
C LYS A 262 -5.56 -45.34 -4.00
N GLU A 263 -5.30 -45.75 -2.77
CA GLU A 263 -5.82 -47.02 -2.22
C GLU A 263 -7.34 -47.02 -2.11
N LEU A 264 -7.94 -45.95 -1.59
CA LEU A 264 -9.40 -45.79 -1.52
C LEU A 264 -10.07 -45.81 -2.90
N LYS A 265 -9.42 -45.25 -3.93
CA LYS A 265 -9.90 -45.33 -5.31
C LYS A 265 -9.82 -46.75 -5.90
N LYS A 266 -8.83 -47.55 -5.49
CA LYS A 266 -8.70 -48.96 -5.90
C LYS A 266 -9.69 -49.87 -5.17
N ALA A 267 -10.07 -49.52 -3.94
CA ALA A 267 -10.95 -50.31 -3.08
C ALA A 267 -12.47 -50.14 -3.35
N ASN A 268 -12.89 -49.42 -4.40
CA ASN A 268 -14.30 -49.24 -4.79
C ASN A 268 -15.26 -48.91 -3.62
N GLY A 269 -14.86 -48.01 -2.72
CA GLY A 269 -15.75 -47.46 -1.69
C GLY A 269 -16.29 -48.46 -0.65
N ALA A 270 -15.79 -49.68 -0.58
CA ALA A 270 -16.26 -50.70 0.35
C ALA A 270 -15.26 -50.91 1.51
N ASP A 271 -15.20 -49.96 2.44
CA ASP A 271 -14.95 -50.22 3.86
C ASP A 271 -15.06 -48.91 4.66
N GLU A 272 -16.13 -48.75 5.45
CA GLU A 272 -16.30 -47.61 6.37
C GLU A 272 -15.29 -47.65 7.54
N SER A 273 -14.61 -48.79 7.75
CA SER A 273 -13.57 -48.96 8.77
C SER A 273 -12.30 -48.14 8.49
N PHE A 274 -11.97 -47.89 7.22
CA PHE A 274 -10.87 -47.02 6.79
C PHE A 274 -11.23 -45.52 6.79
N ALA A 275 -12.47 -45.13 7.11
CA ALA A 275 -12.88 -43.72 7.14
C ALA A 275 -12.50 -43.01 8.45
N SER A 276 -12.20 -43.73 9.53
CA SER A 276 -12.12 -43.14 10.88
C SER A 276 -10.76 -42.55 11.27
N ALA A 277 -9.65 -43.00 10.66
CA ALA A 277 -8.31 -42.60 11.08
C ALA A 277 -7.68 -41.62 10.08
N ASP A 278 -7.96 -40.32 10.21
CA ASP A 278 -7.36 -39.27 9.37
C ASP A 278 -5.83 -39.23 9.55
N PRO A 279 -5.02 -39.43 8.49
CA PRO A 279 -3.56 -39.36 8.59
C PRO A 279 -3.07 -37.95 8.94
N GLU A 280 -3.87 -36.89 8.69
CA GLU A 280 -3.56 -35.53 9.15
C GLU A 280 -3.69 -35.38 10.67
N ARG A 281 -4.45 -36.27 11.33
CA ARG A 281 -4.69 -36.25 12.78
C ARG A 281 -3.75 -37.17 13.56
N ASN A 282 -3.03 -38.07 12.90
CA ASN A 282 -2.13 -39.03 13.54
C ASN A 282 -0.81 -39.21 12.76
N VAL A 283 0.24 -38.51 13.21
CA VAL A 283 1.58 -38.52 12.59
C VAL A 283 2.17 -39.94 12.51
N ALA A 284 1.96 -40.77 13.54
CA ALA A 284 2.45 -42.16 13.57
C ALA A 284 1.78 -43.04 12.48
N LEU A 285 0.55 -42.71 12.08
CA LEU A 285 -0.11 -43.39 10.96
C LEU A 285 0.50 -42.95 9.62
N ALA A 286 0.84 -41.68 9.46
CA ALA A 286 1.48 -41.16 8.25
C ALA A 286 2.88 -41.76 8.05
N GLU A 287 3.68 -41.86 9.10
CA GLU A 287 5.01 -42.50 9.08
C GLU A 287 4.95 -43.98 8.69
N ARG A 288 3.87 -44.69 9.09
CA ARG A 288 3.68 -46.10 8.73
C ARG A 288 3.24 -46.31 7.29
N LEU A 289 2.48 -45.36 6.73
CA LEU A 289 1.95 -45.44 5.38
C LEU A 289 2.98 -45.04 4.30
N VAL A 290 3.97 -44.22 4.65
CA VAL A 290 5.01 -43.76 3.73
C VAL A 290 6.28 -44.60 3.92
N PRO A 291 6.76 -45.30 2.89
CA PRO A 291 8.05 -46.01 2.95
C PRO A 291 9.20 -45.08 3.33
N LYS A 292 10.13 -45.55 4.16
CA LYS A 292 11.28 -44.75 4.65
C LYS A 292 12.14 -44.15 3.53
N ASP A 293 12.20 -44.81 2.38
CA ASP A 293 12.96 -44.34 1.21
C ASP A 293 12.35 -43.09 0.55
N GLN A 294 11.11 -42.73 0.91
CA GLN A 294 10.38 -41.57 0.40
C GLN A 294 10.24 -40.45 1.45
N TRP A 295 10.94 -40.55 2.58
CA TRP A 295 10.94 -39.50 3.59
C TRP A 295 11.80 -38.31 3.10
N PRO A 296 11.31 -37.07 3.24
CA PRO A 296 12.00 -35.86 2.81
C PRO A 296 13.21 -35.48 3.69
#